data_AF-A0A7C6YAW6-F1
#
_entry.id   AF-A0A7C6YAW6-F1
#
_cell.length_a   1.000
_cell.length_b   1.000
_cell.length_c   1.000
_cell.angle_alpha   90.00
_cell.angle_beta   90.00
_cell.angle_gamma   90.00
#
_symmetry.space_group_name_H-M   'P 1'
#
loop_
_entity.id
_entity.type
_entity.pdbx_description
1 polymer ?
#
loop_
_entity_poly.entity_id
_entity_poly.type
_entity_poly.pdbx_seq_one_letter_code
_entity_poly.pdbx_strand_id
1 'polypeptide(L)'
;MAVQGGIPAHLVDFVEALRRKGIPVGPSEAVDAAAAMLHVDLLDRQALREAMASTILHKPTHRGVFDQLFDLWFPAAVGGHHPGEVAELEVEIPTNPDGSVDPEALNRLIADLLLEDTEESRAKARALAELLVEQLGSYDSVNGQRFSAYQALSPLDTNSIMQRILDGLLGADPFDPDGAKRHAEKTAAANSAADMVRGFLREVADET
;
A
#
# COMPACT_ATOMS: atom_id res chain seq x y z
N MET A 1 1.61 -0.74 -22.37
CA MET A 1 3.03 -0.71 -22.73
C MET A 1 3.70 0.15 -21.68
N ALA A 2 4.46 -0.42 -20.76
CA ALA A 2 5.23 0.35 -19.80
C ALA A 2 6.22 1.22 -20.58
N VAL A 3 6.11 2.55 -20.46
CA VAL A 3 7.03 3.46 -21.10
C VAL A 3 8.34 3.42 -20.32
N GLN A 4 9.43 2.99 -20.97
CA GLN A 4 10.78 3.14 -20.42
C GLN A 4 11.24 4.61 -20.52
N GLY A 5 10.58 5.49 -19.79
CA GLY A 5 10.98 6.88 -19.68
C GLY A 5 10.44 7.45 -18.39
N GLY A 6 11.28 8.17 -17.65
CA GLY A 6 10.88 8.80 -16.38
C GLY A 6 9.80 9.88 -16.58
N ILE A 7 9.67 10.76 -15.59
CA ILE A 7 8.67 11.84 -15.54
C ILE A 7 8.40 12.55 -16.88
N PRO A 8 9.42 12.89 -17.72
CA PRO A 8 9.17 13.53 -19.01
C PRO A 8 8.38 12.68 -20.01
N ALA A 9 8.65 11.37 -20.10
CA ALA A 9 7.92 10.50 -21.02
C ALA A 9 6.47 10.30 -20.54
N HIS A 10 6.30 10.18 -19.22
CA HIS A 10 4.99 10.10 -18.59
C HIS A 10 4.13 11.34 -18.86
N LEU A 11 4.73 12.54 -18.82
CA LEU A 11 4.06 13.79 -19.19
C LEU A 11 3.63 13.81 -20.66
N VAL A 12 4.51 13.35 -21.57
CA VAL A 12 4.19 13.30 -23.02
C VAL A 12 2.99 12.40 -23.26
N ASP A 13 2.98 11.21 -22.66
CA ASP A 13 1.88 10.27 -22.83
C ASP A 13 0.56 10.78 -22.22
N PHE A 14 0.63 11.47 -21.07
CA PHE A 14 -0.52 12.16 -20.47
C PHE A 14 -1.10 13.24 -21.40
N VAL A 15 -0.24 14.07 -21.98
CA VAL A 15 -0.64 15.10 -22.96
C VAL A 15 -1.29 14.48 -24.19
N GLU A 16 -0.78 13.35 -24.67
CA GLU A 16 -1.44 12.61 -25.74
C GLU A 16 -2.82 12.08 -25.35
N ALA A 17 -2.98 11.58 -24.13
CA ALA A 17 -4.27 11.11 -23.63
C ALA A 17 -5.30 12.24 -23.55
N LEU A 18 -4.89 13.43 -23.09
CA LEU A 18 -5.73 14.65 -23.10
C LEU A 18 -6.20 15.00 -24.51
N ARG A 19 -5.29 14.97 -25.51
CA ARG A 19 -5.63 15.19 -26.92
C ARG A 19 -6.65 14.18 -27.44
N ARG A 20 -6.47 12.89 -27.13
CA ARG A 20 -7.41 11.82 -27.50
C ARG A 20 -8.80 12.01 -26.87
N LYS A 21 -8.89 12.66 -25.71
CA LYS A 21 -10.16 13.03 -25.04
C LYS A 21 -10.71 14.41 -25.44
N GLY A 22 -10.11 15.05 -26.45
CA GLY A 22 -10.63 16.29 -27.03
C GLY A 22 -10.15 17.57 -26.35
N ILE A 23 -9.18 17.50 -25.45
CA ILE A 23 -8.51 18.69 -24.89
C ILE A 23 -7.34 19.04 -25.83
N PRO A 24 -7.40 20.17 -26.56
CA PRO A 24 -6.33 20.56 -27.47
C PRO A 24 -5.14 21.09 -26.67
N VAL A 25 -4.11 20.27 -26.51
CA VAL A 25 -2.84 20.66 -25.87
C VAL A 25 -1.79 20.79 -26.97
N GLY A 26 -1.20 21.96 -27.16
CA GLY A 26 -0.12 22.15 -28.12
C GLY A 26 1.26 21.79 -27.54
N PRO A 27 2.35 21.96 -28.32
CA PRO A 27 3.71 21.76 -27.83
C PRO A 27 4.12 22.77 -26.76
N SER A 28 3.68 24.02 -26.86
CA SER A 28 4.00 25.08 -25.90
C SER A 28 3.39 24.78 -24.52
N GLU A 29 2.14 24.37 -24.48
CA GLU A 29 1.44 24.01 -23.25
C GLU A 29 2.06 22.79 -22.56
N ALA A 30 2.60 21.85 -23.34
CA ALA A 30 3.34 20.71 -22.79
C ALA A 30 4.67 21.13 -22.17
N VAL A 31 5.38 22.08 -22.78
CA VAL A 31 6.62 22.66 -22.22
C VAL A 31 6.31 23.49 -20.98
N ASP A 32 5.24 24.29 -21.01
CA ASP A 32 4.81 25.10 -19.87
C ASP A 32 4.38 24.22 -18.70
N ALA A 33 3.65 23.12 -18.95
CA ALA A 33 3.33 22.12 -17.93
C ALA A 33 4.60 21.50 -17.32
N ALA A 34 5.57 21.11 -18.16
CA ALA A 34 6.84 20.57 -17.70
C ALA A 34 7.62 21.58 -16.82
N ALA A 35 7.61 22.87 -17.20
CA ALA A 35 8.25 23.93 -16.44
C ALA A 35 7.53 24.19 -15.11
N ALA A 36 6.20 24.22 -15.09
CA ALA A 36 5.40 24.41 -13.88
C ALA A 36 5.63 23.27 -12.87
N MET A 37 5.80 22.04 -13.34
CA MET A 37 6.14 20.89 -12.50
C MET A 37 7.46 21.06 -11.72
N LEU A 38 8.40 21.88 -12.21
CA LEU A 38 9.67 22.15 -11.50
C LEU A 38 9.52 23.13 -10.34
N HIS A 39 8.36 23.80 -10.22
CA HIS A 39 8.10 24.83 -9.22
C HIS A 39 7.12 24.39 -8.13
N VAL A 40 6.64 23.15 -8.19
CA VAL A 40 5.75 22.56 -7.19
C VAL A 40 6.39 21.31 -6.61
N ASP A 41 6.00 20.98 -5.38
CA ASP A 41 6.32 19.67 -4.83
C ASP A 41 5.52 18.61 -5.62
N LEU A 42 6.23 17.69 -6.26
CA LEU A 42 5.61 16.61 -7.05
C LEU A 42 4.87 15.60 -6.15
N LEU A 43 5.15 15.60 -4.84
CA LEU A 43 4.43 14.81 -3.84
C LEU A 43 3.14 15.51 -3.36
N ASP A 44 3.04 16.83 -3.51
CA ASP A 44 1.77 17.55 -3.33
C ASP A 44 0.92 17.40 -4.60
N ARG A 45 0.06 16.38 -4.55
CA ARG A 45 -0.90 16.06 -5.60
C ARG A 45 -1.75 17.25 -6.01
N GLN A 46 -2.23 18.04 -5.04
CA GLN A 46 -3.10 19.16 -5.33
C GLN A 46 -2.33 20.26 -6.04
N ALA A 47 -1.13 20.59 -5.55
CA ALA A 47 -0.25 21.56 -6.20
C ALA A 47 0.12 21.14 -7.63
N LEU A 48 0.48 19.88 -7.84
CA LEU A 48 0.79 19.32 -9.16
C LEU A 48 -0.41 19.44 -10.12
N ARG A 49 -1.61 19.06 -9.65
CA ARG A 49 -2.84 19.14 -10.45
C ARG A 49 -3.16 20.56 -10.86
N GLU A 50 -3.13 21.51 -9.93
CA GLU A 50 -3.45 22.91 -10.23
C GLU A 50 -2.37 23.58 -11.10
N ALA A 51 -1.09 23.27 -10.90
CA ALA A 51 -0.01 23.76 -11.73
C ALA A 51 -0.18 23.31 -13.20
N MET A 52 -0.44 22.02 -13.42
CA MET A 52 -0.68 21.49 -14.77
C MET A 52 -1.98 22.00 -15.38
N ALA A 53 -3.06 22.11 -14.58
CA ALA A 53 -4.32 22.67 -15.05
C ALA A 53 -4.15 24.13 -15.53
N SER A 54 -3.33 24.91 -14.82
CA SER A 54 -3.10 26.33 -15.13
C SER A 54 -2.40 26.55 -16.48
N THR A 55 -1.55 25.62 -16.91
CA THR A 55 -0.81 25.72 -18.18
C THR A 55 -1.56 25.06 -19.35
N ILE A 56 -2.43 24.07 -19.08
CA ILE A 56 -3.10 23.27 -20.10
C ILE A 56 -4.52 23.76 -20.41
N LEU A 57 -5.26 24.30 -19.43
CA LEU A 57 -6.69 24.57 -19.59
C LEU A 57 -6.99 26.00 -20.01
N HIS A 58 -7.61 26.14 -21.18
CA HIS A 58 -8.15 27.42 -21.68
C HIS A 58 -9.67 27.54 -21.59
N LYS A 59 -10.36 26.42 -21.33
CA LYS A 59 -11.83 26.37 -21.23
C LYS A 59 -12.26 25.70 -19.93
N PRO A 60 -13.16 26.30 -19.13
CA PRO A 60 -13.66 25.69 -17.90
C PRO A 60 -14.31 24.32 -18.15
N THR A 61 -14.94 24.13 -19.31
CA THR A 61 -15.59 22.86 -19.69
C THR A 61 -14.63 21.68 -19.79
N HIS A 62 -13.32 21.92 -19.95
CA HIS A 62 -12.32 20.85 -20.02
C HIS A 62 -11.85 20.39 -18.64
N ARG A 63 -12.14 21.15 -17.57
CA ARG A 63 -11.65 20.86 -16.21
C ARG A 63 -12.03 19.47 -15.73
N GLY A 64 -13.30 19.08 -15.89
CA GLY A 64 -13.76 17.76 -15.43
C GLY A 64 -13.11 16.59 -16.17
N VAL A 65 -12.81 16.73 -17.46
CA VAL A 65 -12.11 15.69 -18.25
C VAL A 65 -10.62 15.64 -17.89
N PHE A 66 -10.02 16.81 -17.65
CA PHE A 66 -8.65 16.91 -17.16
C PHE A 66 -8.50 16.26 -15.79
N ASP A 67 -9.35 16.59 -14.81
CA ASP A 67 -9.26 16.04 -13.45
C ASP A 67 -9.35 14.51 -13.48
N GLN A 68 -10.29 13.94 -14.24
CA GLN A 68 -10.42 12.48 -14.41
C GLN A 68 -9.18 11.83 -15.03
N LEU A 69 -8.58 12.46 -16.05
CA LEU A 69 -7.35 11.93 -16.64
C LEU A 69 -6.15 12.14 -15.72
N PHE A 70 -6.07 13.26 -15.01
CA PHE A 70 -5.03 13.50 -14.03
C PHE A 70 -5.07 12.43 -12.95
N ASP A 71 -6.26 12.09 -12.45
CA ASP A 71 -6.41 11.04 -11.44
C ASP A 71 -6.00 9.65 -11.93
N LEU A 72 -6.16 9.37 -13.21
CA LEU A 72 -5.72 8.11 -13.83
C LEU A 72 -4.21 8.03 -14.02
N TRP A 73 -3.59 9.15 -14.42
CA TRP A 73 -2.16 9.19 -14.80
C TRP A 73 -1.26 9.44 -13.60
N PHE A 74 -1.70 10.31 -12.72
CA PHE A 74 -1.09 10.55 -11.44
C PHE A 74 -2.10 10.01 -10.45
N PRO A 75 -2.14 8.71 -10.12
CA PRO A 75 -3.01 8.24 -9.04
C PRO A 75 -2.57 8.88 -7.71
N ALA A 76 -3.50 9.06 -6.77
CA ALA A 76 -3.08 9.37 -5.42
C ALA A 76 -2.17 8.22 -5.01
N ALA A 77 -0.92 8.53 -4.65
CA ALA A 77 -0.08 7.51 -4.07
C ALA A 77 -0.80 7.04 -2.81
N VAL A 78 -1.46 5.89 -2.88
CA VAL A 78 -1.46 4.97 -1.76
C VAL A 78 0.03 4.70 -1.57
N GLY A 79 0.66 5.38 -0.59
CA GLY A 79 2.13 5.37 -0.40
C GLY A 79 2.85 6.73 -0.44
N GLY A 80 2.15 7.86 -0.59
CA GLY A 80 2.77 9.20 -0.56
C GLY A 80 2.61 9.91 0.78
N HIS A 81 3.38 9.51 1.80
CA HIS A 81 3.42 10.22 3.08
C HIS A 81 3.70 11.71 2.87
N HIS A 82 2.77 12.58 3.31
CA HIS A 82 3.07 13.98 3.56
C HIS A 82 3.96 14.06 4.81
N PRO A 83 5.15 14.69 4.75
CA PRO A 83 5.89 15.05 5.95
C PRO A 83 5.20 16.27 6.58
N GLY A 84 4.08 16.02 7.26
CA GLY A 84 3.27 17.07 7.87
C GLY A 84 1.92 16.54 8.35
N GLU A 85 1.88 16.15 9.62
CA GLU A 85 0.67 15.96 10.43
C GLU A 85 -0.22 14.73 10.11
N VAL A 86 0.34 13.54 10.30
CA VAL A 86 -0.35 12.42 10.99
C VAL A 86 0.73 11.66 11.76
N ALA A 87 0.40 11.18 12.96
CA ALA A 87 1.33 10.41 13.77
C ALA A 87 1.97 9.30 12.92
N GLU A 88 3.29 9.35 12.78
CA GLU A 88 4.13 8.37 12.08
C GLU A 88 3.89 6.98 12.67
N LEU A 89 2.95 6.25 12.08
CA LEU A 89 2.93 4.80 12.19
C LEU A 89 4.00 4.28 11.23
N GLU A 90 5.28 4.46 11.60
CA GLU A 90 6.42 3.87 10.89
C GLU A 90 6.27 2.34 10.95
N VAL A 91 5.81 1.76 9.84
CA VAL A 91 5.76 0.32 9.64
C VAL A 91 6.37 0.03 8.28
N GLU A 92 7.49 -0.69 8.29
CA GLU A 92 8.22 -1.07 7.08
C GLU A 92 8.17 -2.59 6.91
N ILE A 93 8.16 -3.06 5.66
CA ILE A 93 8.31 -4.48 5.36
C ILE A 93 9.77 -4.88 5.66
N PRO A 94 10.01 -5.86 6.56
CA PRO A 94 11.36 -6.32 6.83
C PRO A 94 12.03 -6.88 5.57
N THR A 95 13.27 -6.45 5.33
CA THR A 95 14.07 -6.89 4.18
C THR A 95 15.42 -7.46 4.62
N ASN A 96 15.91 -8.40 3.84
CA ASN A 96 17.26 -8.94 3.93
C ASN A 96 18.30 -7.91 3.45
N PRO A 97 19.59 -8.10 3.74
CA PRO A 97 20.66 -7.22 3.26
C PRO A 97 20.76 -7.10 1.73
N ASP A 98 20.16 -8.03 0.99
CA ASP A 98 20.09 -8.01 -0.48
C ASP A 98 18.84 -7.26 -1.02
N GLY A 99 18.02 -6.70 -0.13
CA GLY A 99 16.78 -5.97 -0.46
C GLY A 99 15.58 -6.87 -0.76
N SER A 100 15.71 -8.20 -0.67
CA SER A 100 14.56 -9.10 -0.74
C SER A 100 13.75 -9.06 0.57
N VAL A 101 12.44 -9.32 0.50
CA VAL A 101 11.61 -9.42 1.72
C VAL A 101 12.14 -10.55 2.60
N ASP A 102 12.31 -10.28 3.90
CA ASP A 102 12.60 -11.30 4.90
C ASP A 102 11.27 -11.88 5.41
N PRO A 103 10.86 -13.07 4.93
CA PRO A 103 9.59 -13.66 5.33
C PRO A 103 9.58 -13.99 6.81
N GLU A 104 10.70 -14.39 7.42
CA GLU A 104 10.72 -14.72 8.84
C GLU A 104 10.48 -13.48 9.68
N ALA A 105 11.22 -12.39 9.43
CA ALA A 105 11.01 -11.12 10.15
C ALA A 105 9.60 -10.53 9.90
N LEU A 106 9.06 -10.64 8.69
CA LEU A 106 7.71 -10.19 8.37
C LEU A 106 6.63 -10.98 9.14
N ASN A 107 6.72 -12.32 9.16
CA ASN A 107 5.79 -13.16 9.92
C ASN A 107 5.86 -12.87 11.43
N ARG A 108 7.05 -12.55 11.94
CA ARG A 108 7.23 -12.15 13.34
C ARG A 108 6.56 -10.81 13.65
N LEU A 109 6.77 -9.80 12.81
CA LEU A 109 6.14 -8.49 12.95
C LEU A 109 4.61 -8.59 12.98
N ILE A 110 4.01 -9.36 12.07
CA ILE A 110 2.55 -9.55 12.02
C ILE A 110 2.05 -10.21 13.29
N ALA A 111 2.73 -11.26 13.77
CA ALA A 111 2.35 -11.94 15.01
C ALA A 111 2.41 -10.99 16.23
N ASP A 112 3.46 -10.18 16.32
CA ASP A 112 3.67 -9.26 17.44
C ASP A 112 2.60 -8.13 17.43
N LEU A 113 2.28 -7.56 16.26
CA LEU A 113 1.22 -6.56 16.10
C LEU A 113 -0.18 -7.10 16.46
N LEU A 114 -0.49 -8.33 16.06
CA LEU A 114 -1.76 -8.98 16.36
C LEU A 114 -1.88 -9.36 17.84
N LEU A 115 -0.76 -9.69 18.50
CA LEU A 115 -0.72 -10.03 19.92
C LEU A 115 -0.90 -8.81 20.83
N GLU A 116 -0.32 -7.67 20.47
CA GLU A 116 -0.40 -6.45 21.28
C GLU A 116 -1.82 -5.89 21.38
N ASP A 117 -2.64 -6.06 20.33
CA ASP A 117 -4.06 -5.71 20.25
C ASP A 117 -4.41 -4.27 20.72
N THR A 118 -3.47 -3.34 20.62
CA THR A 118 -3.70 -1.92 20.92
C THR A 118 -4.27 -1.20 19.69
N GLU A 119 -4.90 -0.03 19.88
CA GLU A 119 -5.36 0.79 18.75
C GLU A 119 -4.21 1.18 17.81
N GLU A 120 -3.01 1.39 18.36
CA GLU A 120 -1.80 1.66 17.59
C GLU A 120 -1.36 0.42 16.80
N SER A 121 -1.24 -0.75 17.46
CA SER A 121 -0.81 -2.00 16.81
C SER A 121 -1.80 -2.45 15.72
N ARG A 122 -3.10 -2.23 15.93
CA ARG A 122 -4.14 -2.42 14.91
C ARG A 122 -3.96 -1.48 13.74
N ALA A 123 -3.73 -0.18 13.98
CA ALA A 123 -3.46 0.78 12.91
C ALA A 123 -2.20 0.41 12.12
N LYS A 124 -1.14 -0.05 12.80
CA LYS A 124 0.09 -0.57 12.18
C LYS A 124 -0.16 -1.82 11.33
N ALA A 125 -1.01 -2.75 11.80
CA ALA A 125 -1.36 -3.94 11.04
C ALA A 125 -2.10 -3.58 9.74
N ARG A 126 -3.00 -2.59 9.77
CA ARG A 126 -3.67 -2.08 8.55
C ARG A 126 -2.69 -1.45 7.57
N ALA A 127 -1.84 -0.55 8.06
CA ALA A 127 -0.80 0.06 7.24
C ALA A 127 0.14 -0.97 6.60
N LEU A 128 0.49 -2.03 7.34
CA LEU A 128 1.29 -3.14 6.82
C LEU A 128 0.54 -3.93 5.73
N ALA A 129 -0.77 -4.18 5.91
CA ALA A 129 -1.58 -4.85 4.91
C ALA A 129 -1.63 -4.05 3.60
N GLU A 130 -1.84 -2.74 3.68
CA GLU A 130 -1.80 -1.81 2.55
C GLU A 130 -0.43 -1.88 1.84
N LEU A 131 0.66 -1.77 2.61
CA LEU A 131 2.02 -1.80 2.06
C LEU A 131 2.37 -3.14 1.39
N LEU A 132 1.89 -4.27 1.91
CA LEU A 132 2.06 -5.59 1.30
C LEU A 132 1.33 -5.69 -0.05
N VAL A 133 0.11 -5.16 -0.14
CA VAL A 133 -0.62 -5.11 -1.42
C VAL A 133 0.09 -4.21 -2.42
N GLU A 134 0.57 -3.05 -1.97
CA GLU A 134 1.26 -2.09 -2.82
C GLU A 134 2.57 -2.66 -3.38
N GLN A 135 3.44 -3.19 -2.51
CA GLN A 135 4.78 -3.62 -2.90
C GLN A 135 4.83 -5.02 -3.50
N LEU A 136 3.93 -5.92 -3.07
CA LEU A 136 3.99 -7.35 -3.41
C LEU A 136 2.74 -7.85 -4.14
N GLY A 137 1.66 -7.06 -4.21
CA GLY A 137 0.44 -7.42 -4.92
C GLY A 137 0.49 -7.17 -6.43
N SER A 138 1.45 -6.39 -6.93
CA SER A 138 1.57 -6.01 -8.35
C SER A 138 2.34 -7.03 -9.18
N TYR A 139 1.71 -7.55 -10.24
CA TYR A 139 2.39 -8.33 -11.27
C TYR A 139 2.03 -7.88 -12.69
N ASP A 140 3.03 -7.92 -13.58
CA ASP A 140 2.90 -7.54 -14.98
C ASP A 140 2.26 -8.70 -15.78
N SER A 141 0.94 -8.62 -15.98
CA SER A 141 0.23 -9.57 -16.86
C SER A 141 0.26 -9.05 -18.29
N VAL A 142 0.30 -9.98 -19.26
CA VAL A 142 0.26 -9.69 -20.71
C VAL A 142 -0.95 -8.80 -21.12
N ASN A 143 -1.96 -8.68 -20.25
CA ASN A 143 -3.18 -7.87 -20.44
C ASN A 143 -3.34 -6.68 -19.46
N GLY A 144 -2.29 -6.21 -18.79
CA GLY A 144 -2.31 -5.05 -17.87
C GLY A 144 -1.89 -5.38 -16.43
N GLN A 145 -1.68 -4.35 -15.59
CA GLN A 145 -1.38 -4.53 -14.16
C GLN A 145 -2.57 -5.22 -13.49
N ARG A 146 -2.33 -6.38 -12.87
CA ARG A 146 -3.32 -7.11 -12.09
C ARG A 146 -2.81 -7.19 -10.65
N PHE A 147 -3.62 -6.70 -9.73
CA PHE A 147 -3.37 -6.86 -8.30
C PHE A 147 -3.85 -8.26 -7.90
N SER A 148 -3.00 -9.00 -7.18
CA SER A 148 -3.36 -10.34 -6.70
C SER A 148 -3.06 -10.45 -5.21
N ALA A 149 -4.11 -10.58 -4.41
CA ALA A 149 -4.01 -10.92 -2.98
C ALA A 149 -3.12 -12.14 -2.74
N TYR A 150 -3.10 -13.11 -3.66
CA TYR A 150 -2.26 -14.29 -3.53
C TYR A 150 -0.76 -13.98 -3.56
N GLN A 151 -0.31 -12.97 -4.32
CA GLN A 151 1.09 -12.56 -4.29
C GLN A 151 1.44 -11.74 -3.06
N ALA A 152 0.57 -10.82 -2.66
CA ALA A 152 0.74 -10.05 -1.42
C ALA A 152 0.88 -10.96 -0.19
N LEU A 153 0.16 -12.08 -0.19
CA LEU A 153 0.17 -13.08 0.87
C LEU A 153 1.28 -14.14 0.72
N SER A 154 1.98 -14.20 -0.42
CA SER A 154 2.96 -15.26 -0.70
C SER A 154 4.13 -15.37 0.29
N PRO A 155 4.64 -14.27 0.89
CA PRO A 155 5.69 -14.36 1.91
C PRO A 155 5.18 -14.81 3.30
N LEU A 156 3.86 -14.86 3.49
CA LEU A 156 3.26 -15.14 4.79
C LEU A 156 3.14 -16.65 5.03
N ASP A 157 3.65 -17.10 6.16
CA ASP A 157 3.44 -18.44 6.68
C ASP A 157 2.41 -18.39 7.82
N THR A 158 1.15 -18.62 7.46
CA THR A 158 0.01 -18.67 8.39
C THR A 158 0.28 -19.61 9.57
N ASN A 159 0.97 -20.73 9.38
CA ASN A 159 1.26 -21.66 10.46
C ASN A 159 2.30 -21.07 11.42
N SER A 160 3.33 -20.41 10.90
CA SER A 160 4.36 -19.76 11.71
C SER A 160 3.78 -18.60 12.53
N ILE A 161 2.98 -17.72 11.90
CA ILE A 161 2.28 -16.63 12.59
C ILE A 161 1.36 -17.19 13.69
N MET A 162 0.55 -18.19 13.37
CA MET A 162 -0.38 -18.80 14.32
C MET A 162 0.35 -19.45 15.51
N GLN A 163 1.44 -20.19 15.26
CA GLN A 163 2.25 -20.80 16.33
C GLN A 163 2.82 -19.75 17.27
N ARG A 164 3.30 -18.63 16.72
CA ARG A 164 3.89 -17.54 17.50
C ARG A 164 2.86 -16.78 18.33
N ILE A 165 1.69 -16.51 17.76
CA ILE A 165 0.56 -15.94 18.52
C ILE A 165 0.14 -16.92 19.63
N LEU A 166 0.04 -18.21 19.32
CA LEU A 166 -0.31 -19.24 20.31
C LEU A 166 0.72 -19.27 21.45
N ASP A 167 2.01 -19.23 21.16
CA ASP A 167 3.09 -19.22 22.15
C ASP A 167 3.05 -17.94 23.01
N GLY A 168 2.74 -16.79 22.42
CA GLY A 168 2.55 -15.52 23.13
C GLY A 168 1.35 -15.53 24.08
N LEU A 169 0.21 -16.08 23.62
CA LEU A 169 -1.01 -16.24 24.42
C LEU A 169 -0.86 -17.28 25.54
N LEU A 170 -0.07 -18.33 25.31
CA LEU A 170 0.17 -19.44 26.24
C LEU A 170 1.35 -19.21 27.20
N GLY A 171 1.90 -17.98 27.26
CA GLY A 171 3.12 -17.63 28.00
C GLY A 171 3.33 -18.42 29.31
N ALA A 172 4.58 -18.82 29.57
CA ALA A 172 4.93 -19.81 30.58
C ALA A 172 4.36 -19.51 31.97
N ASP A 173 3.28 -20.22 32.36
CA ASP A 173 2.77 -20.25 33.73
C ASP A 173 3.58 -21.29 34.55
N PRO A 174 4.39 -20.87 35.54
CA PRO A 174 5.18 -21.77 36.38
C PRO A 174 4.35 -22.62 37.36
N PHE A 175 3.02 -22.45 37.44
CA PHE A 175 2.19 -22.95 38.55
C PHE A 175 1.06 -23.95 38.19
N ASP A 176 0.97 -24.50 36.98
CA ASP A 176 -0.04 -25.53 36.62
C ASP A 176 0.55 -26.93 36.30
N PRO A 177 0.63 -27.85 37.29
CA PRO A 177 1.19 -29.19 37.13
C PRO A 177 0.24 -30.23 36.51
N ASP A 178 -1.08 -30.02 36.48
CA ASP A 178 -2.07 -31.04 36.06
C ASP A 178 -2.73 -30.76 34.68
N GLY A 179 -2.57 -29.55 34.11
CA GLY A 179 -2.77 -29.27 32.68
C GLY A 179 -4.19 -29.39 32.12
N ALA A 180 -5.20 -29.65 32.95
CA ALA A 180 -6.60 -29.69 32.54
C ALA A 180 -7.15 -28.28 32.22
N LYS A 181 -6.73 -27.25 32.97
CA LYS A 181 -7.00 -25.84 32.65
C LYS A 181 -6.27 -25.43 31.36
N ARG A 182 -5.01 -25.86 31.20
CA ARG A 182 -4.24 -25.69 29.95
C ARG A 182 -4.95 -26.23 28.71
N HIS A 183 -5.72 -27.31 28.74
CA HIS A 183 -6.40 -27.82 27.53
C HIS A 183 -7.53 -26.90 27.05
N ALA A 184 -8.36 -26.40 27.96
CA ALA A 184 -9.43 -25.46 27.62
C ALA A 184 -8.86 -24.10 27.22
N GLU A 185 -7.86 -23.60 27.95
CA GLU A 185 -7.14 -22.36 27.65
C GLU A 185 -6.39 -22.45 26.32
N LYS A 186 -5.74 -23.59 26.02
CA LYS A 186 -5.07 -23.84 24.74
C LYS A 186 -6.04 -23.91 23.56
N THR A 187 -7.23 -24.49 23.76
CA THR A 187 -8.24 -24.54 22.70
C THR A 187 -8.80 -23.13 22.43
N ALA A 188 -9.04 -22.33 23.47
CA ALA A 188 -9.49 -20.95 23.35
C ALA A 188 -8.41 -20.03 22.73
N ALA A 189 -7.15 -20.18 23.13
CA ALA A 189 -6.01 -19.46 22.57
C ALA A 189 -5.78 -19.82 21.09
N ALA A 190 -5.90 -21.09 20.72
CA ALA A 190 -5.80 -21.53 19.33
C ALA A 190 -6.92 -20.96 18.46
N ASN A 191 -8.15 -20.92 18.96
CA ASN A 191 -9.27 -20.30 18.25
C ASN A 191 -9.05 -18.78 18.09
N SER A 192 -8.60 -18.09 19.14
CA SER A 192 -8.31 -16.64 19.08
C SER A 192 -7.18 -16.33 18.09
N ALA A 193 -6.09 -17.09 18.12
CA ALA A 193 -4.99 -16.95 17.18
C ALA A 193 -5.45 -17.18 15.73
N ALA A 194 -6.27 -18.21 15.50
CA ALA A 194 -6.82 -18.47 14.17
C ALA A 194 -7.74 -17.34 13.68
N ASP A 195 -8.53 -16.73 14.57
CA ASP A 195 -9.42 -15.62 14.22
C ASP A 195 -8.65 -14.32 13.93
N MET A 196 -7.59 -14.02 14.69
CA MET A 196 -6.69 -12.89 14.43
C MET A 196 -6.03 -12.98 13.05
N VAL A 197 -5.44 -14.15 12.74
CA VAL A 197 -4.78 -14.35 11.44
C VAL A 197 -5.79 -14.29 10.29
N ARG A 198 -6.97 -14.91 10.43
CA ARG A 198 -8.04 -14.80 9.42
C ARG A 198 -8.52 -13.36 9.22
N GLY A 199 -8.58 -12.57 10.29
CA GLY A 199 -8.95 -11.15 10.24
C GLY A 199 -7.97 -10.37 9.37
N PHE A 200 -6.68 -10.50 9.68
CA PHE A 200 -5.61 -9.85 8.92
C PHE A 200 -5.58 -10.29 7.44
N LEU A 201 -5.68 -11.59 7.16
CA LEU A 201 -5.69 -12.10 5.79
C LEU A 201 -6.88 -11.58 4.97
N ARG A 202 -8.03 -11.34 5.63
CA ARG A 202 -9.20 -10.73 4.98
C ARG A 202 -8.95 -9.26 4.67
N GLU A 203 -8.35 -8.53 5.58
CA GLU A 203 -7.99 -7.12 5.38
C GLU A 203 -7.05 -6.96 4.18
N VAL A 204 -6.01 -7.79 4.08
CA VAL A 204 -5.12 -7.82 2.89
C VAL A 204 -5.88 -8.16 1.59
N ALA A 205 -6.88 -9.04 1.65
CA ALA A 205 -7.65 -9.45 0.47
C ALA A 205 -8.71 -8.43 0.04
N ASP A 206 -9.23 -7.64 0.98
CA ASP A 206 -10.21 -6.58 0.71
C ASP A 206 -9.54 -5.33 0.07
N GLU A 207 -8.21 -5.19 0.22
CA GLU A 207 -7.39 -4.13 -0.37
C GLU A 207 -6.96 -4.38 -1.84
N THR A 208 -7.26 -5.55 -2.44
CA THR A 208 -6.89 -5.91 -3.83
C THR A 208 -8.06 -5.89 -4.80
#